data_AF-A0A0F8ZE69-F1
#
_entry.id   AF-A0A0F8ZE69-F1
#
_cell.length_a   1.000
_cell.length_b   1.000
_cell.length_c   1.000
_cell.angle_alpha   90.00
_cell.angle_beta   90.00
_cell.angle_gamma   90.00
#
_symmetry.space_group_name_H-M   'P 1'
#
loop_
_entity.id
_entity.type
_entity.pdbx_description
1 polymer ?
#
loop_
_entity_poly.entity_id
_entity_poly.type
_entity_poly.pdbx_seq_one_letter_code
_entity_poly.pdbx_strand_id
1 'polypeptide(L)'
;MMKKSRPDWVEAELGRTKVSKKKRGSTNNESRLQGFGKSNASNGADWSSCDAHRMLSVICAITDMGGAVTIGKSRDGGSHMMTLLLDDDRRTLWFNGDAVLDDEMDMVLGILNATT
;
A
#
# COMPACT_ATOMS: atom_id res chain seq x y z
N MET A 1 40.53 -26.89 29.74
CA MET A 1 39.60 -27.58 28.82
C MET A 1 38.33 -26.73 28.74
N MET A 2 38.08 -26.08 27.61
CA MET A 2 37.07 -25.02 27.44
C MET A 2 35.64 -25.54 27.62
N LYS A 3 34.87 -24.94 28.54
CA LYS A 3 33.40 -25.04 28.53
C LYS A 3 32.87 -24.02 27.51
N LYS A 4 32.32 -24.49 26.39
CA LYS A 4 31.59 -23.63 25.44
C LYS A 4 30.34 -23.10 26.15
N SER A 5 30.37 -21.83 26.54
CA SER A 5 29.18 -21.08 26.93
C SER A 5 28.30 -20.90 25.69
N ARG A 6 27.07 -21.40 25.73
CA ARG A 6 26.05 -21.09 24.71
C ARG A 6 25.28 -19.87 25.21
N PRO A 7 25.04 -18.84 24.38
CA PRO A 7 24.35 -17.63 24.83
C PRO A 7 22.85 -17.85 25.05
N ASP A 8 22.37 -17.22 26.12
CA ASP A 8 21.08 -17.39 26.80
C ASP A 8 19.89 -16.72 26.08
N TRP A 9 19.56 -17.17 24.86
CA TRP A 9 18.43 -16.60 24.09
C TRP A 9 17.29 -17.59 23.86
N VAL A 10 17.22 -18.67 24.64
CA VAL A 10 16.10 -19.60 24.64
C VAL A 10 15.27 -19.32 25.88
N GLU A 11 14.07 -18.79 25.65
CA GLU A 11 12.96 -18.56 26.60
C GLU A 11 12.92 -17.17 27.27
N ALA A 12 12.38 -16.20 26.53
CA ALA A 12 11.58 -15.13 27.12
C ALA A 12 10.13 -15.31 26.65
N GLU A 13 9.43 -16.14 27.42
CA GLU A 13 8.03 -16.07 27.80
C GLU A 13 7.07 -15.20 26.96
N LEU A 14 6.02 -15.90 26.53
CA LEU A 14 4.75 -15.46 25.96
C LEU A 14 3.95 -14.54 26.91
N GLY A 15 4.53 -13.44 27.35
CA GLY A 15 3.80 -12.31 27.91
C GLY A 15 3.21 -11.49 26.78
N ARG A 16 1.97 -11.79 26.38
CA ARG A 16 1.13 -10.85 25.60
C ARG A 16 0.86 -9.63 26.47
N THR A 17 1.80 -8.69 26.51
CA THR A 17 1.53 -7.32 26.91
C THR A 17 0.50 -6.81 25.91
N LYS A 18 -0.75 -6.61 26.35
CA LYS A 18 -1.74 -5.86 25.57
C LYS A 18 -1.22 -4.44 25.42
N VAL A 19 -0.35 -4.22 24.44
CA VAL A 19 -0.02 -2.87 23.98
C VAL A 19 -1.31 -2.33 23.40
N SER A 20 -2.03 -1.52 24.16
CA SER A 20 -3.07 -0.67 23.60
C SER A 20 -2.38 0.36 22.70
N LYS A 21 -2.06 -0.04 21.47
CA LYS A 21 -1.55 0.86 20.43
C LYS A 21 -2.70 1.77 20.02
N LYS A 22 -2.93 2.84 20.78
CA LYS A 22 -3.50 4.05 20.15
C LYS A 22 -2.47 4.50 19.11
N LYS A 23 -2.73 4.21 17.82
CA LYS A 23 -1.86 4.61 16.72
C LYS A 23 -1.88 6.15 16.63
N ARG A 24 -0.70 6.75 16.78
CA ARG A 24 -0.48 8.18 16.58
C ARG A 24 -0.84 8.48 15.11
N GLY A 25 -1.79 9.38 14.86
CA GLY A 25 -2.18 9.78 13.50
C GLY A 25 -3.34 9.01 12.86
N SER A 26 -4.25 8.41 13.65
CA SER A 26 -5.49 7.80 13.14
C SER A 26 -6.39 8.83 12.47
N THR A 27 -6.12 9.16 11.22
CA THR A 27 -7.07 9.79 10.29
C THR A 27 -8.00 8.70 9.75
N ASN A 28 -9.17 9.06 9.20
CA ASN A 28 -10.15 8.08 8.69
C ASN A 28 -9.63 7.39 7.40
N ASN A 29 -8.64 6.52 7.58
CA ASN A 29 -7.92 5.83 6.51
C ASN A 29 -8.79 4.75 5.87
N GLU A 30 -9.62 4.10 6.69
CA GLU A 30 -10.62 3.15 6.22
C GLU A 30 -11.60 3.82 5.23
N SER A 31 -12.13 5.01 5.54
CA SER A 31 -13.03 5.71 4.60
C SER A 31 -12.34 6.11 3.30
N ARG A 32 -11.06 6.53 3.35
CA ARG A 32 -10.28 6.84 2.14
C ARG A 32 -10.17 5.61 1.24
N LEU A 33 -9.84 4.47 1.83
CA LEU A 33 -9.69 3.22 1.11
C LEU A 33 -11.03 2.64 0.63
N GLN A 34 -12.15 2.96 1.29
CA GLN A 34 -13.49 2.61 0.79
C GLN A 34 -13.88 3.38 -0.48
N GLY A 35 -13.26 4.52 -0.78
CA GLY A 35 -13.47 5.30 -2.00
C GLY A 35 -13.11 4.54 -3.30
N PHE A 36 -12.28 3.50 -3.21
CA PHE A 36 -11.89 2.65 -4.34
C PHE A 36 -12.92 1.55 -4.68
N GLY A 37 -14.21 1.82 -4.50
CA GLY A 37 -15.29 0.87 -4.73
C GLY A 37 -15.31 0.31 -6.17
N LYS A 38 -15.35 -1.03 -6.29
CA LYS A 38 -15.35 -1.85 -7.52
C LYS A 38 -14.53 -1.23 -8.68
N SER A 39 -13.24 -1.57 -8.76
CA SER A 39 -12.43 -1.29 -9.94
C SER A 39 -13.15 -1.82 -11.19
N ASN A 40 -13.53 -0.92 -12.09
CA ASN A 40 -14.14 -1.30 -13.36
C ASN A 40 -13.07 -1.96 -14.23
N ALA A 41 -13.35 -3.17 -14.70
CA ALA A 41 -12.42 -3.92 -15.54
C ALA A 41 -12.48 -3.40 -17.00
N SER A 42 -11.37 -2.88 -17.53
CA SER A 42 -11.17 -2.59 -18.97
C SER A 42 -9.66 -2.59 -19.36
N ASN A 43 -9.27 -3.14 -20.55
CA ASN A 43 -8.14 -4.07 -20.92
C ASN A 43 -6.77 -3.55 -21.48
N GLY A 44 -5.56 -3.76 -20.81
CA GLY A 44 -4.14 -3.40 -21.23
C GLY A 44 -3.27 -2.18 -20.69
N ALA A 45 -3.01 -1.92 -19.39
CA ALA A 45 -2.24 -0.74 -18.87
C ALA A 45 -0.73 -0.83 -19.16
N ASP A 46 0.06 0.25 -19.02
CA ASP A 46 1.54 0.18 -19.05
C ASP A 46 2.25 1.17 -18.10
N TRP A 47 2.95 0.68 -17.06
CA TRP A 47 3.72 1.54 -16.15
C TRP A 47 4.76 2.41 -16.85
N SER A 48 5.27 1.98 -18.01
CA SER A 48 6.27 2.75 -18.76
C SER A 48 5.73 4.04 -19.37
N SER A 49 4.41 4.13 -19.56
CA SER A 49 3.75 5.33 -20.09
C SER A 49 3.28 6.30 -19.00
N CYS A 50 3.43 5.95 -17.72
CA CYS A 50 3.04 6.81 -16.62
C CYS A 50 4.15 7.80 -16.26
N ASP A 51 3.79 9.06 -16.04
CA ASP A 51 4.71 10.07 -15.52
C ASP A 51 5.23 9.65 -14.13
N ALA A 52 6.56 9.52 -14.03
CA ALA A 52 7.25 9.17 -12.80
C ALA A 52 6.93 10.12 -11.63
N HIS A 53 6.68 11.41 -11.90
CA HIS A 53 6.31 12.37 -10.86
C HIS A 53 4.92 12.11 -10.28
N ARG A 54 3.97 11.65 -11.09
CA ARG A 54 2.61 11.31 -10.62
C ARG A 54 2.65 10.05 -9.76
N MET A 55 3.36 9.03 -10.24
CA MET A 55 3.62 7.81 -9.46
C MET A 55 4.29 8.12 -8.12
N LEU A 56 5.33 8.95 -8.14
CA LEU A 56 6.03 9.39 -6.93
C LEU A 56 5.10 10.15 -5.97
N SER A 57 4.20 10.98 -6.49
CA SER A 57 3.24 11.71 -5.66
C SER A 57 2.29 10.79 -4.89
N VAL A 58 1.81 9.72 -5.54
CA VAL A 58 1.01 8.68 -4.88
C VAL A 58 1.82 7.94 -3.81
N ILE A 59 3.07 7.57 -4.13
CA ILE A 59 3.99 6.93 -3.17
C ILE A 59 4.21 7.82 -1.95
N CYS A 60 4.56 9.09 -2.15
CA CYS A 60 4.77 10.05 -1.07
C CYS A 60 3.52 10.20 -0.20
N ALA A 61 2.35 10.40 -0.83
CA ALA A 61 1.09 10.57 -0.12
C ALA A 61 0.78 9.35 0.77
N ILE A 62 0.96 8.12 0.27
CA ILE A 62 0.70 6.92 1.09
C ILE A 62 1.74 6.74 2.20
N THR A 63 3.02 7.02 1.93
CA THR A 63 4.08 6.89 2.93
C THR A 63 4.04 7.96 4.01
N ASP A 64 3.59 9.17 3.69
CA ASP A 64 3.41 10.26 4.66
C ASP A 64 2.32 9.93 5.68
N MET A 65 1.34 9.13 5.28
CA MET A 65 0.32 8.56 6.19
C MET A 65 0.80 7.30 6.94
N GLY A 66 2.05 6.87 6.73
CA GLY A 66 2.61 5.66 7.34
C GLY A 66 2.21 4.36 6.65
N GLY A 67 1.66 4.43 5.44
CA GLY A 67 1.32 3.30 4.61
C GLY A 67 2.44 2.83 3.70
N ALA A 68 2.12 1.90 2.81
CA ALA A 68 3.01 1.38 1.78
C ALA A 68 2.23 1.12 0.49
N VAL A 69 2.95 1.07 -0.63
CA VAL A 69 2.39 0.67 -1.92
C VAL A 69 3.17 -0.49 -2.50
N THR A 70 2.47 -1.45 -3.09
CA THR A 70 3.09 -2.48 -3.93
C THR A 70 2.57 -2.34 -5.35
N ILE A 71 3.48 -2.31 -6.31
CA ILE A 71 3.17 -2.19 -7.73
C ILE A 71 3.51 -3.52 -8.40
N GLY A 72 2.69 -3.94 -9.36
CA GLY A 72 2.91 -5.19 -10.07
C GLY A 72 2.27 -5.23 -11.45
N LYS A 73 2.53 -6.33 -12.14
CA LYS A 73 2.03 -6.65 -13.47
C LYS A 73 1.45 -8.06 -13.46
N SER A 74 0.41 -8.31 -14.23
CA SER A 74 -0.10 -9.65 -14.47
C SER A 74 0.94 -10.51 -15.22
N ARG A 75 0.80 -11.83 -15.11
CA ARG A 75 1.71 -12.81 -15.75
C ARG A 75 1.79 -12.66 -17.27
N ASP A 76 0.67 -12.34 -17.90
CA ASP A 76 0.54 -12.12 -19.35
C ASP A 76 0.89 -10.69 -19.77
N GLY A 77 1.16 -9.80 -18.81
CA GLY A 77 1.52 -8.41 -19.06
C GLY A 77 0.36 -7.52 -19.51
N GLY A 78 -0.88 -8.02 -19.55
CA GLY A 78 -2.05 -7.27 -19.99
C GLY A 78 -2.72 -6.41 -18.91
N SER A 79 -2.34 -6.58 -17.64
CA SER A 79 -2.92 -5.83 -16.52
C SER A 79 -1.84 -5.38 -15.56
N HIS A 80 -2.06 -4.22 -14.97
CA HIS A 80 -1.18 -3.59 -14.00
C HIS A 80 -1.92 -3.48 -12.67
N MET A 81 -1.21 -3.59 -11.56
CA MET A 81 -1.83 -3.52 -10.24
C MET A 81 -1.08 -2.58 -9.33
N MET A 82 -1.84 -1.86 -8.50
CA MET A 82 -1.32 -1.09 -7.39
C MET A 82 -2.09 -1.48 -6.14
N THR A 83 -1.38 -1.95 -5.12
CA THR A 83 -1.98 -2.18 -3.81
C THR A 83 -1.53 -1.10 -2.86
N LEU A 84 -2.48 -0.40 -2.27
CA LEU A 84 -2.30 0.56 -1.19
C LEU A 84 -2.54 -0.17 0.13
N LEU A 85 -1.55 -0.13 1.01
CA LEU A 85 -1.61 -0.64 2.37
C LEU A 85 -1.58 0.57 3.30
N LEU A 86 -2.59 0.69 4.15
CA LEU A 86 -2.65 1.75 5.14
C LEU A 86 -3.27 1.18 6.40
N ASP A 87 -2.56 1.29 7.52
CA ASP A 87 -2.91 0.64 8.77
C ASP A 87 -3.12 -0.87 8.64
N ASP A 88 -4.34 -1.34 8.89
CA ASP A 88 -4.73 -2.75 8.82
C ASP A 88 -5.61 -3.02 7.58
N ASP A 89 -5.79 -2.00 6.74
CA ASP A 89 -6.56 -2.05 5.51
C ASP A 89 -5.67 -2.16 4.27
N ARG A 90 -6.24 -2.83 3.27
CA ARG A 90 -5.61 -3.05 1.98
C ARG A 90 -6.62 -2.80 0.87
N ARG A 91 -6.21 -2.06 -0.14
CA ARG A 91 -6.93 -1.94 -1.42
C ARG A 91 -6.01 -2.22 -2.59
N THR A 92 -6.46 -3.09 -3.49
CA THR A 92 -5.75 -3.40 -4.73
C THR A 92 -6.57 -2.83 -5.88
N LEU A 93 -5.94 -1.93 -6.63
CA LEU A 93 -6.42 -1.35 -7.86
C LEU A 93 -5.85 -2.16 -9.01
N TRP A 94 -6.69 -2.46 -9.99
CA TRP A 94 -6.31 -3.13 -11.23
C TRP A 94 -6.53 -2.16 -12.37
N PHE A 95 -5.46 -1.85 -13.09
CA PHE A 95 -5.46 -1.01 -14.27
C PHE A 95 -5.29 -1.90 -15.47
N ASN A 96 -6.10 -1.65 -16.50
CA ASN A 96 -5.84 -2.24 -17.79
C ASN A 96 -5.77 -1.13 -18.89
N GLY A 97 -6.30 -1.23 -20.11
CA GLY A 97 -5.79 -0.81 -21.47
C GLY A 97 -5.22 0.52 -21.90
N ASP A 98 -6.09 1.45 -22.22
CA ASP A 98 -7.35 1.54 -21.55
C ASP A 98 -7.25 2.66 -20.56
N ALA A 99 -6.68 2.27 -19.41
CA ALA A 99 -6.32 3.18 -18.36
C ALA A 99 -5.18 4.07 -18.83
N VAL A 100 -5.49 5.36 -18.87
CA VAL A 100 -4.47 6.39 -18.87
C VAL A 100 -3.93 6.46 -17.45
N LEU A 101 -2.79 5.81 -17.21
CA LEU A 101 -2.26 5.65 -15.85
C LEU A 101 -2.01 6.99 -15.15
N ASP A 102 -1.72 8.05 -15.89
CA ASP A 102 -1.61 9.40 -15.32
C ASP A 102 -2.92 9.87 -14.69
N ASP A 103 -4.04 9.68 -15.38
CA ASP A 103 -5.38 10.04 -14.89
C ASP A 103 -5.77 9.17 -13.68
N GLU A 104 -5.39 7.89 -13.71
CA GLU A 104 -5.58 6.98 -12.58
C GLU A 104 -4.76 7.41 -11.36
N MET A 105 -3.50 7.83 -11.55
CA MET A 105 -2.67 8.34 -10.44
C MET A 105 -3.24 9.63 -9.87
N ASP A 106 -3.77 10.52 -10.71
CA ASP A 106 -4.46 11.73 -10.26
C ASP A 106 -5.72 11.43 -9.47
N MET A 107 -6.53 10.46 -9.92
CA MET A 107 -7.69 9.99 -9.16
C MET A 107 -7.26 9.44 -7.79
N VAL A 108 -6.25 8.55 -7.78
CA VAL A 108 -5.74 7.95 -6.54
C VAL A 108 -5.25 9.03 -5.59
N LEU A 109 -4.41 9.95 -6.06
CA LEU A 109 -3.89 11.06 -5.27
C LEU A 109 -5.02 11.96 -4.74
N GLY A 110 -6.01 12.25 -5.58
CA GLY A 110 -7.21 12.99 -5.18
C GLY A 110 -7.95 12.33 -4.03
N ILE A 111 -8.18 11.00 -4.10
CA ILE A 111 -8.84 10.23 -3.04
C ILE A 111 -8.01 10.22 -1.74
N LEU A 112 -6.68 10.06 -1.84
CA LEU A 112 -5.80 10.08 -0.67
C LEU A 112 -5.82 11.45 0.03
N ASN A 113 -5.88 12.54 -0.75
CA ASN A 113 -5.87 13.91 -0.23
C ASN A 113 -7.26 14.42 0.20
N ALA A 114 -8.36 13.82 -0.26
CA ALA A 114 -9.72 14.33 -0.05
C ALA A 114 -10.24 14.22 1.40
N THR A 115 -9.48 13.65 2.34
CA THR A 115 -9.89 13.56 3.74
C THR A 115 -8.88 14.31 4.60
N THR A 116 -9.17 15.58 4.89
CA THR A 116 -8.57 16.32 6.01
C THR A 116 -9.69 16.74 6.95
#